data_AF-A0A2V6NKZ2-F1
#
_entry.id   AF-A0A2V6NKZ2-F1
#
_cell.length_a   1.000
_cell.length_b   1.000
_cell.length_c   1.000
_cell.angle_alpha   90.00
_cell.angle_beta   90.00
_cell.angle_gamma   90.00
#
_symmetry.space_group_name_H-M   'P 1'
#
loop_
_entity.id
_entity.type
_entity.pdbx_description
1 polymer ?
#
loop_
_entity_poly.entity_id
_entity_poly.type
_entity_poly.pdbx_seq_one_letter_code
_entity_poly.pdbx_strand_id
1 'polypeptide(L)'
;QILSLIVDDDDAAAIKTVVAKYGINYPVALAPNDIRIQYGGIAALPTSFLLDTEGRIVQKHEGLHNPMLYELEVRSLLGLPIGNVKVETFDDTGQIFIKNAVRATELPGVDLSKLTPEQKIVALHKFNAEGCTCGCQYTLAQCRIYDRNCQISKGATEKIIAALSGVPHAPATAAVPPAPAQPGASPSPEKPPE
;
A
#
# COMPACT_ATOMS: atom_id res chain seq x y z
N GLN A 1 -9.54 -17.76 -6.56
CA GLN A 1 -10.68 -16.84 -6.77
C GLN A 1 -10.15 -15.60 -7.48
N ILE A 2 -10.94 -14.98 -8.37
CA ILE A 2 -10.63 -13.68 -8.99
C ILE A 2 -11.70 -12.68 -8.53
N LEU A 3 -11.32 -11.44 -8.27
CA LEU A 3 -12.22 -10.33 -7.97
C LEU A 3 -11.78 -9.13 -8.81
N SER A 4 -12.69 -8.57 -9.60
CA SER A 4 -12.42 -7.32 -10.32
C SER A 4 -12.98 -6.12 -9.58
N LEU A 5 -12.13 -5.11 -9.45
CA LEU A 5 -12.44 -3.82 -8.86
C LEU A 5 -12.43 -2.75 -9.95
N ILE A 6 -13.61 -2.20 -10.25
CA ILE A 6 -13.79 -1.15 -11.25
C ILE A 6 -13.48 0.20 -10.58
N VAL A 7 -12.47 0.89 -11.10
CA VAL A 7 -11.97 2.15 -10.51
C VAL A 7 -12.46 3.40 -11.23
N ASP A 8 -13.01 3.24 -12.43
CA ASP A 8 -13.52 4.29 -13.31
C ASP A 8 -14.93 3.93 -13.79
N ASP A 9 -15.75 4.95 -14.07
CA ASP A 9 -17.17 4.88 -14.48
C ASP A 9 -18.17 4.36 -13.42
N ASP A 10 -19.11 5.24 -13.07
CA ASP A 10 -20.25 4.94 -12.19
C ASP A 10 -21.45 4.33 -12.95
N ASP A 11 -21.34 4.12 -14.27
CA ASP A 11 -22.44 3.54 -15.07
C ASP A 11 -22.49 2.01 -14.96
N ALA A 12 -23.30 1.56 -14.01
CA ALA A 12 -23.58 0.14 -13.79
C ALA A 12 -24.13 -0.59 -15.03
N ALA A 13 -24.81 0.08 -15.97
CA ALA A 13 -25.34 -0.56 -17.17
C ALA A 13 -24.24 -0.86 -18.20
N ALA A 14 -23.30 0.06 -18.39
CA ALA A 14 -22.12 -0.16 -19.21
C ALA A 14 -21.26 -1.31 -18.67
N ILE A 15 -21.03 -1.34 -17.35
CA ILE A 15 -20.27 -2.42 -16.67
C ILE A 15 -20.93 -3.77 -16.92
N LYS A 16 -22.24 -3.90 -16.69
CA LYS A 16 -23.00 -5.15 -16.93
C LYS A 16 -22.89 -5.62 -18.38
N THR A 17 -22.91 -4.69 -19.33
CA THR A 17 -22.77 -5.00 -20.76
C THR A 17 -21.39 -5.58 -21.06
N VAL A 18 -20.32 -5.00 -20.51
CA VAL A 18 -18.95 -5.51 -20.65
C VAL A 18 -18.82 -6.89 -20.00
N VAL A 19 -19.31 -7.05 -18.78
CA VAL A 19 -19.30 -8.34 -18.05
C VAL A 19 -19.96 -9.45 -18.88
N ALA A 20 -21.14 -9.19 -19.42
CA ALA A 20 -21.86 -10.14 -20.26
C ALA A 20 -21.13 -10.41 -21.59
N LYS A 21 -20.65 -9.35 -22.27
CA LYS A 21 -19.97 -9.45 -23.57
C LYS A 21 -18.71 -10.30 -23.52
N TYR A 22 -17.90 -10.16 -22.46
CA TYR A 22 -16.65 -10.89 -22.30
C TYR A 22 -16.79 -12.19 -21.50
N GLY A 23 -18.00 -12.56 -21.08
CA GLY A 23 -18.23 -13.78 -20.31
C GLY A 23 -17.51 -13.80 -18.96
N ILE A 24 -17.39 -12.63 -18.32
CA ILE A 24 -16.73 -12.51 -17.01
C ILE A 24 -17.57 -13.30 -15.99
N ASN A 25 -16.98 -14.38 -15.47
CA ASN A 25 -17.64 -15.36 -14.61
C ASN A 25 -17.19 -15.28 -13.15
N TYR A 26 -16.52 -14.20 -12.77
CA TYR A 26 -16.05 -13.93 -11.42
C TYR A 26 -16.65 -12.63 -10.88
N PRO A 27 -16.68 -12.42 -9.55
CA PRO A 27 -17.24 -11.22 -8.95
C PRO A 27 -16.60 -9.93 -9.46
N VAL A 28 -17.45 -8.92 -9.68
CA VAL A 28 -17.07 -7.57 -10.09
C VAL A 28 -17.71 -6.59 -9.12
N ALA A 29 -16.92 -5.66 -8.59
CA ALA A 29 -17.38 -4.63 -7.66
C ALA A 29 -16.81 -3.25 -8.06
N LEU A 30 -17.52 -2.19 -7.69
CA LEU A 30 -17.00 -0.83 -7.77
C LEU A 30 -16.00 -0.59 -6.64
N ALA A 31 -14.89 0.07 -6.95
CA ALA A 31 -13.86 0.45 -5.99
C ALA A 31 -13.81 1.98 -5.85
N PRO A 32 -14.47 2.54 -4.83
CA PRO A 32 -14.39 3.96 -4.56
C PRO A 32 -12.95 4.40 -4.23
N ASN A 33 -12.71 5.71 -4.27
CA ASN A 33 -11.37 6.29 -4.13
C ASN A 33 -10.67 5.92 -2.81
N ASP A 34 -11.41 5.80 -1.72
CA ASP A 34 -10.89 5.35 -0.43
C ASP A 34 -10.33 3.93 -0.51
N ILE A 35 -11.01 3.00 -1.18
CA ILE A 35 -10.51 1.65 -1.43
C ILE A 35 -9.23 1.71 -2.27
N ARG A 36 -9.19 2.50 -3.33
CA ARG A 36 -7.97 2.66 -4.17
C ARG A 36 -6.77 3.14 -3.34
N ILE A 37 -6.98 4.15 -2.50
CA ILE A 37 -5.95 4.69 -1.59
C ILE A 37 -5.51 3.62 -0.59
N GLN A 38 -6.45 2.83 -0.08
CA GLN A 38 -6.16 1.78 0.88
C GLN A 38 -5.25 0.67 0.34
N TYR A 39 -5.19 0.48 -0.98
CA TYR A 39 -4.27 -0.45 -1.63
C TYR A 39 -2.91 0.18 -1.98
N GLY A 40 -2.55 1.30 -1.33
CA GLY A 40 -1.31 2.03 -1.60
C GLY A 40 -1.36 2.84 -2.90
N GLY A 41 -2.52 2.88 -3.54
CA GLY A 41 -2.74 3.57 -4.79
C GLY A 41 -2.54 2.75 -6.06
N ILE A 42 -3.30 3.15 -7.08
CA ILE A 42 -3.29 2.57 -8.42
C ILE A 42 -2.68 3.60 -9.37
N ALA A 43 -1.40 3.44 -9.70
CA ALA A 43 -0.68 4.38 -10.57
C ALA A 43 -0.94 4.14 -12.06
N ALA A 44 -1.26 2.89 -12.44
CA ALA A 44 -1.53 2.50 -13.82
C ALA A 44 -2.61 1.41 -13.88
N LEU A 45 -3.30 1.32 -15.02
CA LEU A 45 -4.26 0.25 -15.29
C LEU A 45 -3.76 -0.68 -16.40
N PRO A 46 -4.06 -2.00 -16.32
CA PRO A 46 -4.64 -2.68 -15.16
C PRO A 46 -3.61 -2.78 -14.01
N THR A 47 -4.07 -2.80 -12.75
CA THR A 47 -3.25 -3.20 -11.60
C THR A 47 -3.90 -4.41 -10.93
N SER A 48 -3.12 -5.46 -10.72
CA SER A 48 -3.58 -6.69 -10.07
C SER A 48 -2.80 -6.94 -8.78
N PHE A 49 -3.47 -7.42 -7.74
CA PHE A 49 -2.85 -7.85 -6.50
C PHE A 49 -3.07 -9.35 -6.33
N LEU A 50 -2.01 -10.08 -5.98
CA LEU A 50 -2.11 -11.50 -5.66
C LEU A 50 -2.13 -11.66 -4.14
N LEU A 51 -3.14 -12.39 -3.66
CA LEU A 51 -3.30 -12.70 -2.25
C LEU A 51 -3.00 -14.18 -2.01
N ASP A 52 -2.35 -14.48 -0.90
CA ASP A 52 -2.21 -15.84 -0.41
C ASP A 52 -3.48 -16.31 0.34
N THR A 53 -3.44 -17.54 0.86
CA THR A 53 -4.56 -18.16 1.58
C THR A 53 -4.85 -17.54 2.94
N GLU A 54 -3.91 -16.76 3.49
CA GLU A 54 -4.09 -15.98 4.72
C GLU A 54 -4.65 -14.58 4.42
N GLY A 55 -4.87 -14.25 3.14
CA GLY A 55 -5.34 -12.93 2.72
C GLY A 55 -4.24 -11.87 2.70
N ARG A 56 -2.97 -12.25 2.83
CA ARG A 56 -1.83 -11.33 2.70
C ARG A 56 -1.56 -11.11 1.22
N ILE A 57 -1.26 -9.88 0.83
CA ILE A 57 -0.88 -9.60 -0.55
C ILE A 57 0.61 -9.88 -0.70
N VAL A 58 0.92 -10.75 -1.64
CA VAL A 58 2.26 -11.29 -1.88
C VAL A 58 2.85 -10.82 -3.21
N GLN A 59 2.02 -10.20 -4.07
CA GLN A 59 2.48 -9.62 -5.32
C GLN A 59 1.59 -8.46 -5.77
N LYS A 60 2.19 -7.47 -6.44
CA LYS A 60 1.50 -6.37 -7.16
C LYS A 60 2.01 -6.31 -8.59
N HIS A 61 1.10 -6.40 -9.55
CA HIS A 61 1.38 -6.26 -10.98
C HIS A 61 0.80 -4.95 -11.49
N GLU A 62 1.65 -4.02 -11.92
CA GLU A 62 1.22 -2.79 -12.58
C GLU A 62 1.38 -2.92 -14.10
N GLY A 63 0.28 -2.79 -14.85
CA GLY A 63 0.26 -2.97 -16.29
C GLY A 63 0.00 -4.42 -16.72
N LEU A 64 -0.07 -4.61 -18.04
CA LEU A 64 -0.38 -5.91 -18.63
C LEU A 64 0.84 -6.82 -18.62
N HIS A 65 0.70 -7.99 -18.02
CA HIS A 65 1.73 -9.02 -17.96
C HIS A 65 1.31 -10.28 -18.72
N ASN A 66 2.27 -11.16 -19.00
CA ASN A 66 2.03 -12.46 -19.63
C ASN A 66 1.06 -13.28 -18.74
N PRO A 67 -0.06 -13.81 -19.28
CA PRO A 67 -0.99 -14.67 -18.55
C PRO A 67 -0.34 -15.84 -17.79
N MET A 68 0.74 -16.39 -18.35
CA MET A 68 1.48 -17.50 -17.74
C MET A 68 2.12 -17.13 -16.39
N LEU A 69 2.48 -15.86 -16.19
CA LEU A 69 3.04 -15.40 -14.91
C LEU A 69 2.05 -15.60 -13.77
N TYR A 70 0.80 -15.18 -13.98
CA TYR A 70 -0.26 -15.32 -12.97
C TYR A 70 -0.54 -16.79 -12.64
N GLU A 71 -0.54 -17.67 -13.65
CA GLU A 71 -0.71 -19.11 -13.44
C GLU A 71 0.41 -19.68 -12.56
N LEU A 72 1.67 -19.35 -12.86
CA LEU A 72 2.81 -19.82 -12.07
C LEU A 72 2.76 -19.34 -10.62
N GLU A 73 2.43 -18.07 -10.40
CA GLU A 73 2.33 -17.51 -9.05
C GLU A 73 1.20 -18.15 -8.24
N VAL A 74 0.01 -18.30 -8.84
CA VAL A 74 -1.13 -18.96 -8.20
C VAL A 74 -0.81 -20.42 -7.88
N ARG A 75 -0.19 -21.15 -8.82
CA ARG A 75 0.24 -22.53 -8.60
C ARG A 75 1.25 -22.63 -7.47
N SER A 76 2.22 -21.72 -7.41
CA SER A 76 3.20 -21.67 -6.32
C SER A 76 2.52 -21.50 -4.96
N LEU A 77 1.56 -20.58 -4.84
CA LEU A 77 0.82 -20.35 -3.58
C LEU A 77 -0.06 -21.53 -3.17
N LEU A 78 -0.52 -22.31 -4.15
CA LEU A 78 -1.27 -23.55 -3.92
C LEU A 78 -0.37 -24.78 -3.71
N GLY A 79 0.95 -24.64 -3.71
CA GLY A 79 1.89 -25.75 -3.60
C GLY A 79 1.88 -26.71 -4.80
N LEU A 80 1.39 -26.24 -5.96
CA LEU A 80 1.34 -27.03 -7.19
C LEU A 80 2.68 -26.96 -7.94
N PRO A 81 3.01 -27.98 -8.77
CA PRO A 81 4.25 -27.98 -9.54
C PRO A 81 4.34 -26.78 -10.50
N ILE A 82 5.44 -26.05 -10.43
CA ILE A 82 5.78 -24.90 -11.29
C ILE A 82 7.04 -25.14 -12.15
N GLY A 83 7.53 -26.38 -12.20
CA GLY A 83 8.76 -26.73 -12.92
C GLY A 83 10.01 -26.17 -12.23
N ASN A 84 11.01 -25.81 -13.02
CA ASN A 84 12.32 -25.33 -12.53
C ASN A 84 12.33 -23.82 -12.25
N VAL A 85 11.21 -23.27 -11.79
CA VAL A 85 11.07 -21.85 -11.47
C VAL A 85 11.52 -21.63 -10.03
N LYS A 86 12.49 -20.72 -9.84
CA LYS A 86 12.92 -20.29 -8.50
C LYS A 86 11.96 -19.22 -8.00
N VAL A 87 11.33 -19.48 -6.86
CA VAL A 87 10.52 -18.49 -6.14
C VAL A 87 11.45 -17.78 -5.16
N GLU A 88 11.52 -16.46 -5.27
CA GLU A 88 12.24 -15.63 -4.31
C GLU A 88 11.21 -14.86 -3.47
N THR A 89 11.30 -15.03 -2.16
CA THR A 89 10.46 -14.31 -1.19
C THR A 89 11.28 -13.22 -0.56
N PHE A 90 10.69 -12.04 -0.42
CA PHE A 90 11.30 -10.90 0.26
C PHE A 90 10.34 -10.45 1.36
N ASP A 91 10.89 -10.01 2.49
CA ASP A 91 10.09 -9.36 3.51
C ASP A 91 9.60 -8.00 2.97
N ASP A 92 8.29 -7.86 2.83
CA ASP A 92 7.69 -6.58 2.45
C ASP A 92 7.92 -5.57 3.57
N THR A 93 8.88 -4.68 3.35
CA THR A 93 9.15 -3.56 4.24
C THR A 93 8.19 -2.39 4.02
N GLY A 94 6.99 -2.59 3.44
CA GLY A 94 5.97 -1.54 3.25
C GLY A 94 5.92 -0.98 1.82
N GLN A 95 6.41 -1.74 0.85
CA GLN A 95 6.42 -1.44 -0.58
C GLN A 95 5.09 -1.83 -1.24
N ILE A 96 4.40 -2.85 -0.72
CA ILE A 96 3.13 -3.33 -1.30
C ILE A 96 1.94 -2.50 -0.80
N PHE A 97 1.88 -2.18 0.50
CA PHE A 97 0.92 -1.21 1.06
C PHE A 97 1.63 -0.01 1.64
N ILE A 98 1.59 1.08 0.89
CA ILE A 98 1.92 2.42 1.37
C ILE A 98 0.85 2.93 2.38
N LYS A 99 0.06 2.05 2.99
CA LYS A 99 -0.78 2.38 4.17
C LYS A 99 0.08 2.80 5.37
N ASN A 100 1.33 2.31 5.41
CA ASN A 100 2.32 2.72 6.39
C ASN A 100 3.57 3.19 5.67
N ALA A 101 3.53 4.34 4.98
CA ALA A 101 4.77 4.90 4.44
C ALA A 101 5.83 5.25 5.51
N VAL A 102 5.53 5.06 6.81
CA VAL A 102 6.53 4.91 7.88
C VAL A 102 7.63 3.90 7.54
N ARG A 103 7.35 2.88 6.70
CA ARG A 103 8.35 1.90 6.26
C ARG A 103 8.72 1.99 4.77
N ALA A 104 8.07 2.85 3.98
CA ALA A 104 8.42 3.02 2.57
C ALA A 104 9.85 3.53 2.44
N THR A 105 10.79 2.64 2.15
CA THR A 105 12.23 2.97 2.09
C THR A 105 12.55 3.94 0.95
N GLU A 106 11.65 4.06 -0.03
CA GLU A 106 11.84 4.85 -1.24
C GLU A 106 10.53 5.54 -1.66
N LEU A 107 10.62 6.82 -2.00
CA LEU A 107 9.53 7.64 -2.53
C LEU A 107 9.92 8.12 -3.94
N PRO A 108 9.09 7.91 -4.98
CA PRO A 108 9.47 8.23 -6.35
C PRO A 108 9.89 9.71 -6.55
N GLY A 109 11.12 9.89 -7.06
CA GLY A 109 11.68 11.21 -7.35
C GLY A 109 12.00 12.06 -6.12
N VAL A 110 12.18 11.43 -4.95
CA VAL A 110 12.63 12.08 -3.71
C VAL A 110 13.92 11.41 -3.23
N ASP A 111 14.99 12.20 -3.08
CA ASP A 111 16.30 11.69 -2.66
C ASP A 111 16.43 11.65 -1.13
N LEU A 112 16.30 10.45 -0.57
CA LEU A 112 16.46 10.19 0.87
C LEU A 112 17.90 9.80 1.25
N SER A 113 18.84 9.73 0.30
CA SER A 113 20.22 9.24 0.56
C SER A 113 20.99 10.10 1.56
N LYS A 114 20.59 11.37 1.72
CA LYS A 114 21.21 12.35 2.63
C LYS A 114 20.75 12.25 4.08
N LEU A 115 19.86 11.30 4.39
CA LEU A 115 19.28 11.12 5.72
C LEU A 115 19.77 9.80 6.35
N THR A 116 19.99 9.84 7.67
CA THR A 116 20.15 8.63 8.50
C THR A 116 18.86 7.81 8.51
N PRO A 117 18.91 6.50 8.86
CA PRO A 117 17.70 5.67 8.97
C PRO A 117 16.60 6.29 9.85
N GLU A 118 16.97 6.90 10.96
CA GLU A 118 16.05 7.57 11.89
C GLU A 118 15.44 8.82 11.26
N GLN A 119 16.26 9.63 10.58
CA GLN A 119 15.76 10.81 9.85
C GLN A 119 14.87 10.42 8.66
N LYS A 120 15.12 9.28 8.00
CA LYS A 120 14.24 8.75 6.95
C LYS A 120 12.86 8.44 7.50
N ILE A 121 12.77 7.76 8.65
CA ILE A 121 11.49 7.47 9.32
C ILE A 121 10.73 8.77 9.62
N VAL A 122 11.41 9.78 10.16
CA VAL A 122 10.81 11.09 10.46
C VAL A 122 10.36 11.82 9.18
N ALA A 123 11.17 11.80 8.13
CA ALA A 123 10.85 12.42 6.85
C ALA A 123 9.61 11.78 6.22
N LEU A 124 9.60 10.46 6.18
CA LEU A 124 8.48 9.67 5.67
C LEU A 124 7.21 9.95 6.46
N HIS A 125 7.27 9.96 7.80
CA HIS A 125 6.12 10.30 8.62
C HIS A 125 5.56 11.69 8.28
N LYS A 126 6.43 12.70 8.12
CA LYS A 126 6.01 14.05 7.70
C LYS A 126 5.35 14.05 6.32
N PHE A 127 5.91 13.34 5.34
CA PHE A 127 5.31 13.28 4.01
C PHE A 127 3.91 12.68 4.00
N ASN A 128 3.61 11.77 4.92
CA ASN A 128 2.28 11.18 5.05
C ASN A 128 1.31 12.02 5.86
N ALA A 129 1.81 12.89 6.73
CA ALA A 129 0.97 13.77 7.54
C ALA A 129 0.64 15.09 6.82
N GLU A 130 1.58 15.60 6.01
CA GLU A 130 1.44 16.90 5.36
C GLU A 130 0.69 16.79 4.02
N GLY A 131 -0.32 17.63 3.83
CA GLY A 131 -1.08 17.75 2.60
C GLY A 131 -0.31 18.44 1.48
N CYS A 132 -0.45 17.95 0.25
CA CYS A 132 0.05 18.62 -0.93
C CYS A 132 -0.88 19.76 -1.36
N THR A 133 -0.31 20.94 -1.56
CA THR A 133 -1.06 22.14 -1.97
C THR A 133 -1.26 22.24 -3.48
N CYS A 134 -1.06 21.15 -4.22
CA CYS A 134 -1.21 21.10 -5.68
C CYS A 134 -2.67 21.13 -6.18
N GLY A 135 -3.63 21.12 -5.26
CA GLY A 135 -5.07 20.95 -5.54
C GLY A 135 -5.53 19.49 -5.47
N CYS A 136 -4.61 18.55 -5.31
CA CYS A 136 -4.82 17.11 -5.37
C CYS A 136 -5.44 16.46 -4.11
N GLN A 137 -5.64 17.20 -3.00
CA GLN A 137 -6.13 16.70 -1.69
C GLN A 137 -5.30 15.57 -1.04
N TYR A 138 -4.28 15.07 -1.73
CA TYR A 138 -3.37 14.02 -1.28
C TYR A 138 -2.33 14.54 -0.31
N THR A 139 -1.77 13.64 0.50
CA THR A 139 -0.54 13.91 1.27
C THR A 139 0.65 14.09 0.33
N LEU A 140 1.76 14.67 0.80
CA LEU A 140 2.97 14.81 0.00
C LEU A 140 3.47 13.45 -0.50
N ALA A 141 3.45 12.41 0.34
CA ALA A 141 3.83 11.06 -0.06
C ALA A 141 2.92 10.53 -1.17
N GLN A 142 1.61 10.58 -0.97
CA GLN A 142 0.62 10.15 -1.95
C GLN A 142 0.74 10.92 -3.27
N CYS A 143 0.92 12.24 -3.21
CA CYS A 143 1.07 13.07 -4.39
C CYS A 143 2.31 12.68 -5.21
N ARG A 144 3.47 12.42 -4.58
CA ARG A 144 4.68 11.94 -5.29
C ARG A 144 4.49 10.57 -5.96
N ILE A 145 3.63 9.72 -5.39
CA ILE A 145 3.32 8.38 -5.93
C ILE A 145 2.41 8.50 -7.15
N TYR A 146 1.30 9.25 -7.01
CA TYR A 146 0.28 9.38 -8.07
C TYR A 146 0.66 10.35 -9.18
N ASP A 147 1.41 11.41 -8.86
CA ASP A 147 1.90 12.40 -9.81
C ASP A 147 3.39 12.68 -9.56
N ARG A 148 4.23 11.86 -10.22
CA ARG A 148 5.69 11.99 -10.16
C ARG A 148 6.19 13.33 -10.70
N ASN A 149 5.39 14.03 -11.50
CA ASN A 149 5.73 15.30 -12.15
C ASN A 149 5.29 16.53 -11.33
N CYS A 150 4.54 16.34 -10.23
CA CYS A 150 4.12 17.44 -9.35
C CYS A 150 5.32 18.13 -8.68
N GLN A 151 5.66 19.33 -9.18
CA GLN A 151 6.78 20.14 -8.67
C GLN A 151 6.50 20.71 -7.28
N ILE A 152 5.22 20.98 -6.97
CA ILE A 152 4.80 21.48 -5.66
C ILE A 152 5.12 20.44 -4.58
N SER A 153 4.68 19.20 -4.81
CA SER A 153 4.96 18.10 -3.89
C SER A 153 6.46 17.83 -3.78
N LYS A 154 7.19 17.87 -4.91
CA LYS A 154 8.64 17.66 -4.94
C LYS A 154 9.35 18.70 -4.07
N GLY A 155 9.11 19.98 -4.32
CA GLY A 155 9.75 21.07 -3.58
C GLY A 155 9.42 21.06 -2.09
N ALA A 156 8.19 20.65 -1.72
CA ALA A 156 7.82 20.47 -0.32
C ALA A 156 8.59 19.32 0.34
N THR A 157 8.68 18.16 -0.32
CA THR A 157 9.46 17.02 0.21
C THR A 157 10.95 17.33 0.34
N GLU A 158 11.54 18.04 -0.62
CA GLU A 158 12.95 18.46 -0.59
C GLU A 158 13.25 19.43 0.56
N LYS A 159 12.32 20.35 0.87
CA LYS A 159 12.45 21.27 2.01
C LYS A 159 12.49 20.54 3.35
N ILE A 160 11.64 19.53 3.52
CA ILE A 160 11.60 18.71 4.73
C ILE A 160 12.90 17.91 4.88
N ILE A 161 13.43 17.34 3.79
CA ILE A 161 14.71 16.62 3.79
C ILE A 161 15.86 17.57 4.16
N ALA A 162 15.92 18.74 3.53
CA ALA A 162 16.93 19.74 3.82
C ALA A 162 16.92 20.13 5.31
N ALA A 163 15.73 20.35 5.88
CA ALA A 163 15.55 20.64 7.30
C ALA A 163 16.04 19.51 8.21
N LEU A 164 15.79 18.24 7.87
CA LEU A 164 16.20 17.09 8.68
C LEU A 164 17.70 16.80 8.56
N SER A 165 18.29 17.00 7.37
CA SER A 165 19.71 16.75 7.12
C SER A 165 20.65 17.71 7.86
N GLY A 166 20.17 18.90 8.25
CA GLY A 166 20.95 19.92 8.96
C GLY A 166 20.90 19.84 10.49
N VAL A 167 20.09 18.94 11.07
CA VAL A 167 19.95 18.81 12.54
C VAL A 167 20.95 17.78 13.06
N PRO A 168 21.85 18.14 14.00
CA PRO A 168 22.73 17.19 14.66
C PRO A 168 21.92 16.11 15.37
N HIS A 169 22.24 14.85 15.09
CA HIS A 169 21.59 13.70 15.71
C HIS A 169 22.06 13.58 17.17
N ALA A 170 21.18 13.88 18.13
CA ALA A 170 21.41 13.46 19.51
C ALA A 170 21.27 11.93 19.56
N PRO A 171 22.22 11.18 20.15
CA PRO A 171 22.10 9.74 20.24
C PRO A 171 20.82 9.39 20.99
N ALA A 172 19.99 8.55 20.36
CA ALA A 172 18.80 7.99 20.97
C ALA A 172 19.23 7.24 22.25
N THR A 173 18.97 7.83 23.41
CA THR A 173 18.88 7.06 24.64
C THR A 173 17.70 6.11 24.45
N ALA A 174 17.98 4.82 24.54
CA ALA A 174 17.01 3.75 24.36
C ALA A 174 15.72 4.03 25.15
N ALA A 175 14.67 4.42 24.44
CA ALA A 175 13.34 4.42 25.00
C ALA A 175 12.93 2.96 25.18
N VAL A 176 12.87 2.53 26.44
CA VAL A 176 12.35 1.24 26.85
C VAL A 176 10.91 1.10 26.32
N PRO A 177 10.56 0.01 25.62
CA PRO A 177 9.18 -0.20 25.19
C PRO A 177 8.25 -0.20 26.41
N PRO A 178 7.06 0.43 26.34
CA PRO A 178 6.09 0.29 27.42
C PRO A 178 5.72 -1.18 27.56
N ALA A 179 5.74 -1.66 28.80
CA ALA A 179 5.39 -3.03 29.15
C ALA A 179 4.01 -3.42 28.59
N PRO A 180 3.81 -4.68 28.17
CA PRO A 180 2.53 -5.12 27.65
C PRO A 180 1.43 -4.93 28.70
N ALA A 181 0.36 -4.23 28.28
CA ALA A 181 -0.84 -4.06 29.07
C ALA A 181 -1.40 -5.44 29.45
N GLN A 182 -1.62 -5.64 30.75
CA GLN A 182 -2.24 -6.85 31.26
C GLN A 182 -3.66 -7.02 30.69
N PRO A 183 -4.12 -8.25 30.42
CA PRO A 183 -5.51 -8.50 30.02
C PRO A 183 -6.46 -8.04 31.12
N GLY A 184 -7.32 -7.07 30.79
CA GLY A 184 -8.41 -6.65 31.66
C GLY A 184 -9.32 -7.83 31.97
N ALA A 185 -9.59 -8.02 33.26
CA ALA A 185 -10.52 -9.01 33.76
C ALA A 185 -11.91 -8.85 33.11
N SER A 186 -12.43 -9.94 32.57
CA SER A 186 -13.82 -10.03 32.14
C SER A 186 -14.76 -9.89 33.35
N PRO A 187 -15.83 -9.07 33.29
CA PRO A 187 -16.88 -9.12 34.29
C PRO A 187 -17.71 -10.41 34.12
N SER A 188 -17.98 -11.09 35.24
CA SER A 188 -18.89 -12.25 35.31
C SER A 188 -20.33 -11.85 34.93
N PRO A 189 -21.14 -12.79 34.41
CA PRO A 189 -22.52 -12.53 34.01
C PRO A 189 -23.45 -12.37 35.22
N GLU A 190 -24.20 -11.27 35.24
CA GLU A 190 -25.27 -11.01 36.19
C GLU A 190 -26.50 -11.87 35.86
N LYS A 191 -27.12 -12.43 36.90
CA LYS A 191 -28.26 -13.36 36.85
C LYS A 191 -29.57 -12.60 36.49
N PRO A 192 -30.48 -13.16 35.66
CA PRO A 192 -31.75 -12.51 35.37
C PRO A 192 -32.71 -12.57 36.56
N PRO A 193 -33.56 -11.55 36.79
CA PRO A 193 -34.65 -11.65 37.76
C PRO A 193 -35.84 -12.42 37.16
N GLU A 194 -36.60 -13.02 38.09
CA GLU A 194 -37.84 -13.80 37.92
C GLU A 194 -39.00 -13.03 37.27
#